data_AF-A0A915MBS9-F1
#
_entry.id   AF-A0A915MBS9-F1
#
_cell.length_a   1.000
_cell.length_b   1.000
_cell.length_c   1.000
_cell.angle_alpha   90.00
_cell.angle_beta   90.00
_cell.angle_gamma   90.00
#
_symmetry.space_group_name_H-M   'P 1'
#
loop_
_entity.id
_entity.type
_entity.pdbx_description
1 polymer ?
#
loop_
_entity_poly.entity_id
_entity_poly.type
_entity_poly.pdbx_seq_one_letter_code
_entity_poly.pdbx_strand_id
1 'polypeptide(L)'
;KIHWVDVPLSIRDRFVEFLITLAIFQINHIEEVFTSFVTHLLPIQKKETCIDSQQQEALYKLAFKSIQRVVTCNKLSNRVLVKYCVRLFPHVRQPADKMLPFVCNLIKLAEQSNDEDTRIEIWSLIIDRLLQLDAAITDLHDEESRLSFCNNTNDSSNNCFPSPANDSNIIIESIVEEKQPIENPMETKLDQFVALILLFVGTKGGKLAEEVIQQIINKETDKNFEGLLRFLISKNEEEEINNQNNNKRKKKPFCTIFQLFLEGFDEHVLTATGVHSAPFIWFYLCSLSNENCQKMLEFLWEVIRTPIEYGGWRKSQNAATFLCGFLARANYIDLE
;
A
#
# COMPACT_ATOMS: atom_id res chain seq x y z
N LYS A 1 -4.92 17.74 24.74
CA LYS A 1 -3.77 16.84 24.39
C LYS A 1 -2.73 17.70 23.71
N ILE A 2 -1.47 17.68 24.16
CA ILE A 2 -0.37 18.43 23.54
C ILE A 2 0.23 17.53 22.46
N HIS A 3 0.29 17.97 21.22
CA HIS A 3 1.02 17.25 20.17
C HIS A 3 2.51 17.45 20.38
N TRP A 4 3.29 16.37 20.38
CA TRP A 4 4.74 16.45 20.60
C TRP A 4 5.46 17.25 19.51
N VAL A 5 4.85 17.42 18.34
CA VAL A 5 5.39 18.27 17.25
C VAL A 5 5.27 19.76 17.57
N ASP A 6 4.23 20.17 18.30
CA ASP A 6 4.04 21.57 18.71
C ASP A 6 4.91 21.95 19.91
N VAL A 7 5.57 20.96 20.52
CA VAL A 7 6.53 21.20 21.60
C VAL A 7 7.81 21.84 21.02
N PRO A 8 8.32 22.93 21.64
CA PRO A 8 9.54 23.59 21.20
C PRO A 8 10.71 22.63 21.05
N LEU A 9 11.52 22.82 20.01
CA LEU A 9 12.67 21.96 19.67
C LEU A 9 13.62 21.76 20.86
N SER A 10 13.79 22.78 21.72
CA SER A 10 14.66 22.72 22.90
C SER A 10 14.24 21.70 23.96
N ILE A 11 12.96 21.32 24.01
CA ILE A 11 12.42 20.38 25.00
C ILE A 11 11.73 19.16 24.36
N ARG A 12 11.59 19.12 23.03
CA ARG A 12 10.88 18.08 22.30
C ARG A 12 11.44 16.69 22.59
N ASP A 13 12.76 16.52 22.56
CA ASP A 13 13.38 15.21 22.81
C ASP A 13 13.06 14.72 24.22
N ARG A 14 13.15 15.59 25.23
CA ARG A 14 12.79 15.24 26.62
C ARG A 14 11.30 14.88 26.76
N PHE A 15 10.43 15.58 26.02
CA PHE A 15 9.00 15.27 26.02
C PHE A 15 8.72 13.92 25.35
N VAL A 16 9.38 13.62 24.23
CA VAL A 16 9.27 12.32 23.54
C VAL A 16 9.80 11.19 24.42
N GLU A 17 10.94 11.36 25.10
CA GLU A 17 11.45 10.41 26.09
C GLU A 17 10.44 10.16 27.23
N PHE A 18 9.80 11.23 27.71
CA PHE A 18 8.74 11.11 28.70
C PHE A 18 7.55 10.28 28.18
N LEU A 19 7.09 10.50 26.94
CA LEU A 19 6.01 9.72 26.33
C LEU A 19 6.39 8.24 26.16
N ILE A 20 7.62 7.96 25.72
CA ILE A 20 8.15 6.60 25.59
C ILE A 20 8.15 5.91 26.96
N THR A 21 8.71 6.58 27.97
CA THR A 21 8.76 6.09 29.35
C THR A 21 7.34 5.82 29.88
N LEU A 22 6.41 6.75 29.65
CA LEU A 22 5.01 6.61 30.03
C LEU A 22 4.38 5.37 29.40
N ALA A 23 4.56 5.14 28.10
CA ALA A 23 4.03 3.96 27.40
C ALA A 23 4.67 2.64 27.87
N ILE A 24 5.94 2.66 28.25
CA ILE A 24 6.65 1.48 28.74
C ILE A 24 6.18 1.08 30.15
N PHE A 25 6.02 2.06 31.05
CA PHE A 25 5.73 1.79 32.46
C PHE A 25 4.23 1.81 32.81
N GLN A 26 3.40 2.50 32.03
CA GLN A 26 1.97 2.66 32.30
C GLN A 26 1.13 2.18 31.11
N ILE A 27 0.66 0.93 31.20
CA ILE A 27 -0.08 0.29 30.11
C ILE A 27 -1.36 1.05 29.73
N ASN A 28 -1.97 1.77 30.67
CA ASN A 28 -3.18 2.56 30.47
C ASN A 28 -2.99 3.74 29.52
N HIS A 29 -1.74 4.16 29.26
CA HIS A 29 -1.41 5.30 28.40
C HIS A 29 -0.84 4.89 27.04
N ILE A 30 -0.67 3.59 26.81
CA ILE A 30 -0.04 3.07 25.59
C ILE A 30 -0.86 3.41 24.34
N GLU A 31 -2.19 3.40 24.48
CA GLU A 31 -3.13 3.74 23.43
C GLU A 31 -3.01 5.21 23.03
N GLU A 32 -2.98 6.13 23.99
CA GLU A 32 -2.82 7.57 23.71
C GLU A 32 -1.45 7.88 23.12
N VAL A 33 -0.40 7.23 23.63
CA VAL A 33 0.97 7.43 23.14
C VAL A 33 1.11 6.91 21.70
N PHE A 34 0.60 5.71 21.38
CA PHE A 34 0.60 5.25 19.99
C PHE A 34 -0.32 6.04 19.09
N THR A 35 -1.49 6.49 19.57
CA THR A 35 -2.29 7.45 18.81
C THR A 35 -1.44 8.65 18.41
N SER A 36 -0.68 9.18 19.37
CA SER A 36 0.20 10.32 19.16
C SER A 36 1.30 10.01 18.14
N PHE A 37 2.06 8.92 18.27
CA PHE A 37 3.16 8.63 17.34
C PHE A 37 2.69 8.18 15.95
N VAL A 38 1.70 7.28 15.86
CA VAL A 38 1.21 6.74 14.58
C VAL A 38 0.51 7.82 13.74
N THR A 39 -0.17 8.79 14.38
CA THR A 39 -0.77 9.92 13.64
C THR A 39 0.30 10.75 12.90
N HIS A 40 1.53 10.80 13.40
CA HIS A 40 2.61 11.53 12.76
C HIS A 40 3.38 10.69 11.72
N LEU A 41 2.94 9.47 11.44
CA LEU A 41 3.32 8.77 10.19
C LEU A 41 2.52 9.30 8.99
N LEU A 42 1.49 10.13 9.21
CA LEU A 42 0.83 10.90 8.17
C LEU A 42 1.59 12.23 7.93
N PRO A 43 1.59 12.75 6.70
CA PRO A 43 2.15 14.05 6.41
C PRO A 43 1.37 15.14 7.13
N ILE A 44 2.09 16.09 7.73
CA ILE A 44 1.48 17.18 8.47
C ILE A 44 1.19 18.32 7.48
N GLN A 45 -0.06 18.41 7.04
CA GLN A 45 -0.52 19.50 6.19
C GLN A 45 -1.05 20.64 7.07
N LYS A 46 -0.22 21.65 7.36
CA LYS A 46 -0.69 22.91 7.99
C LYS A 46 -1.31 23.78 6.90
N LYS A 47 -2.52 24.31 7.15
CA LYS A 47 -3.35 25.06 6.17
C LYS A 47 -2.67 26.26 5.51
N GLU A 48 -1.58 26.77 6.05
CA GLU A 48 -0.94 28.02 5.59
C GLU A 48 0.58 27.89 5.33
N THR A 49 1.20 26.76 5.68
CA THR A 49 2.64 26.51 5.45
C THR A 49 2.89 25.03 5.23
N CYS A 50 3.37 24.67 4.04
CA CYS A 50 3.94 23.34 3.82
C CYS A 50 5.18 23.21 4.71
N ILE A 51 5.22 22.19 5.56
CA ILE A 51 6.45 21.85 6.30
C ILE A 51 7.47 21.39 5.26
N ASP A 52 8.71 21.84 5.40
CA ASP A 52 9.79 21.45 4.50
C ASP A 52 9.96 19.92 4.50
N SER A 53 10.29 19.34 3.34
CA SER A 53 10.41 17.89 3.15
C SER A 53 11.40 17.27 4.14
N GLN A 54 12.52 17.97 4.43
CA GLN A 54 13.52 17.51 5.40
C GLN A 54 12.99 17.51 6.83
N GLN A 55 12.19 18.52 7.20
CA GLN A 55 11.57 18.59 8.51
C GLN A 55 10.53 17.48 8.69
N GLN A 56 9.73 17.22 7.66
CA GLN A 56 8.75 16.12 7.67
C GLN A 56 9.44 14.77 7.83
N GLU A 57 10.56 14.54 7.12
CA GLU A 57 11.36 13.32 7.26
C GLU A 57 11.94 13.16 8.67
N ALA A 58 12.44 14.25 9.28
CA ALA A 58 12.93 14.22 10.65
C ALA A 58 11.83 13.84 11.66
N LEU A 59 10.59 14.31 11.43
CA LEU A 59 9.44 13.94 12.25
C LEU A 59 9.08 12.45 12.09
N TYR A 60 9.11 11.93 10.86
CA TYR A 60 8.92 10.50 10.62
C TYR A 60 9.97 9.68 11.38
N LYS A 61 11.25 10.04 11.24
CA LYS A 61 12.36 9.36 11.94
C LYS A 61 12.16 9.34 13.45
N LEU A 62 11.75 10.46 14.05
CA LEU A 62 11.51 10.54 15.49
C LEU A 62 10.30 9.68 15.92
N ALA A 63 9.22 9.69 15.13
CA ALA A 63 8.05 8.85 15.39
C ALA A 63 8.41 7.35 15.33
N PHE A 64 9.15 6.92 14.29
CA PHE A 64 9.63 5.55 14.14
C PHE A 64 10.48 5.11 15.31
N LYS A 65 11.52 5.90 15.65
CA LYS A 65 12.41 5.60 16.77
C LYS A 65 11.65 5.46 18.08
N SER A 66 10.63 6.29 18.28
CA SER A 66 9.78 6.24 19.47
C SER A 66 8.93 4.97 19.50
N ILE A 67 8.27 4.63 18.39
CA ILE A 67 7.46 3.41 18.27
C ILE A 67 8.32 2.17 18.51
N GLN A 68 9.48 2.09 17.86
CA GLN A 68 10.41 0.97 18.01
C GLN A 68 10.86 0.77 19.46
N ARG A 69 11.15 1.85 20.18
CA ARG A 69 11.57 1.76 21.59
C ARG A 69 10.44 1.23 22.47
N VAL A 70 9.22 1.69 22.26
CA VAL A 70 8.05 1.18 23.01
C VAL A 70 7.85 -0.30 22.73
N VAL A 71 7.84 -0.70 21.45
CA VAL A 71 7.63 -2.09 21.01
C VAL A 71 8.75 -3.02 21.51
N THR A 72 10.00 -2.57 21.47
CA THR A 72 11.14 -3.37 21.93
C THR A 72 11.09 -3.65 23.43
N CYS A 73 10.63 -2.66 24.22
CA CYS A 73 10.50 -2.79 25.66
C CYS A 73 9.20 -3.50 26.09
N ASN A 74 8.13 -3.38 25.32
CA ASN A 74 6.83 -3.98 25.62
C ASN A 74 6.25 -4.66 24.38
N LYS A 75 6.51 -5.95 24.19
CA LYS A 75 6.02 -6.71 23.02
C LYS A 75 4.49 -6.79 22.93
N LEU A 76 3.78 -6.75 24.06
CA LEU A 76 2.31 -6.78 24.08
C LEU A 76 1.71 -5.52 23.42
N SER A 77 2.51 -4.47 23.30
CA SER A 77 2.13 -3.22 22.65
C SER A 77 1.95 -3.35 21.13
N ASN A 78 2.49 -4.39 20.49
CA ASN A 78 2.38 -4.63 19.05
C ASN A 78 0.95 -4.67 18.53
N ARG A 79 0.06 -5.38 19.24
CA ARG A 79 -1.36 -5.44 18.88
C ARG A 79 -2.03 -4.07 18.92
N VAL A 80 -1.62 -3.24 19.88
CA VAL A 80 -2.10 -1.87 19.98
C VAL A 80 -1.58 -1.05 18.80
N LEU A 81 -0.28 -1.14 18.50
CA LEU A 81 0.32 -0.47 17.34
C LEU A 81 -0.43 -0.81 16.04
N VAL A 82 -0.63 -2.09 15.72
CA VAL A 82 -1.34 -2.52 14.51
C VAL A 82 -2.77 -1.99 14.49
N LYS A 83 -3.51 -2.08 15.59
CA LYS A 83 -4.86 -1.49 15.73
C LYS A 83 -4.87 -0.01 15.33
N TYR A 84 -3.86 0.76 15.72
CA TYR A 84 -3.75 2.18 15.36
C TYR A 84 -3.33 2.40 13.89
N CYS A 85 -2.46 1.55 13.33
CA CYS A 85 -2.14 1.57 11.90
C CYS A 85 -3.39 1.36 11.05
N VAL A 86 -4.23 0.36 11.39
CA VAL A 86 -5.52 0.10 10.71
C VAL A 86 -6.44 1.31 10.80
N ARG A 87 -6.60 1.88 12.01
CA ARG A 87 -7.54 2.97 12.28
C ARG A 87 -7.14 4.29 11.59
N LEU A 88 -5.84 4.54 11.43
CA LEU A 88 -5.33 5.78 10.85
C LEU A 88 -5.07 5.69 9.35
N PHE A 89 -5.21 4.50 8.76
CA PHE A 89 -5.01 4.31 7.32
C PHE A 89 -5.95 5.22 6.51
N PRO A 90 -5.43 6.07 5.62
CA PRO A 90 -6.23 6.97 4.80
C PRO A 90 -7.28 6.23 3.96
N HIS A 91 -8.51 6.74 3.92
CA HIS A 91 -9.58 6.16 3.10
C HIS A 91 -9.21 6.19 1.61
N VAL A 92 -9.64 5.21 0.81
CA VAL A 92 -9.31 5.07 -0.63
C VAL A 92 -9.62 6.31 -1.48
N ARG A 93 -10.59 7.14 -1.07
CA ARG A 93 -10.93 8.41 -1.73
C ARG A 93 -10.07 9.61 -1.32
N GLN A 94 -9.18 9.47 -0.34
CA GLN A 94 -8.25 10.54 0.05
C GLN A 94 -7.13 10.72 -0.99
N PRO A 95 -6.52 11.91 -1.06
CA PRO A 95 -5.47 12.21 -2.04
C PRO A 95 -4.23 11.32 -1.85
N ALA A 96 -3.51 11.09 -2.94
CA ALA A 96 -2.26 10.34 -2.99
C ALA A 96 -1.23 10.91 -2.00
N ASP A 97 -1.15 12.23 -1.91
CA ASP A 97 -0.28 12.98 -0.98
C ASP A 97 -0.41 12.60 0.48
N LYS A 98 -1.55 12.01 0.89
CA LYS A 98 -1.77 11.56 2.26
C LYS A 98 -1.60 10.05 2.40
N MET A 99 -2.07 9.29 1.42
CA MET A 99 -2.05 7.82 1.45
C MET A 99 -0.64 7.27 1.22
N LEU A 100 0.07 7.75 0.19
CA LEU A 100 1.36 7.19 -0.23
C LEU A 100 2.47 7.38 0.81
N PRO A 101 2.63 8.56 1.47
CA PRO A 101 3.60 8.68 2.55
C PRO A 101 3.29 7.76 3.72
N PHE A 102 2.00 7.54 4.03
CA PHE A 102 1.60 6.63 5.10
C PHE A 102 1.94 5.18 4.75
N VAL A 103 1.65 4.74 3.53
CA VAL A 103 2.04 3.41 3.02
C VAL A 103 3.55 3.24 3.08
N CYS A 104 4.32 4.20 2.56
CA CYS A 104 5.78 4.16 2.60
C CYS A 104 6.30 4.04 4.05
N ASN A 105 5.68 4.76 4.98
CA ASN A 105 6.00 4.70 6.39
C ASN A 105 5.64 3.34 7.01
N LEU A 106 4.51 2.73 6.64
CA LEU A 106 4.15 1.39 7.09
C LEU A 106 5.09 0.31 6.55
N ILE A 107 5.55 0.43 5.30
CA ILE A 107 6.54 -0.50 4.72
C ILE A 107 7.82 -0.46 5.55
N LYS A 108 8.33 0.73 5.87
CA LYS A 108 9.49 0.88 6.78
C LYS A 108 9.25 0.34 8.17
N LEU A 109 8.05 0.55 8.72
CA LEU A 109 7.67 0.01 10.03
C LEU A 109 7.73 -1.52 10.04
N ALA A 110 7.20 -2.15 8.98
CA ALA A 110 7.23 -3.60 8.81
C ALA A 110 8.64 -4.13 8.58
N GLU A 111 9.49 -3.40 7.87
CA GLU A 111 10.89 -3.79 7.67
C GLU A 111 11.68 -3.82 8.99
N GLN A 112 11.47 -2.82 9.84
CA GLN A 112 12.23 -2.65 11.08
C GLN A 112 11.68 -3.46 12.27
N SER A 113 10.47 -4.00 12.16
CA SER A 113 9.88 -4.77 13.23
C SER A 113 10.66 -6.06 13.48
N ASN A 114 11.08 -6.26 14.74
CA ASN A 114 11.72 -7.52 15.16
C ASN A 114 10.70 -8.66 15.39
N ASP A 115 9.41 -8.37 15.29
CA ASP A 115 8.33 -9.31 15.58
C ASP A 115 7.66 -9.76 14.28
N GLU A 116 7.68 -11.07 14.02
CA GLU A 116 7.19 -11.69 12.77
C GLU A 116 5.69 -11.47 12.57
N ASP A 117 4.88 -11.68 13.62
CA ASP A 117 3.43 -11.51 13.57
C ASP A 117 3.04 -10.07 13.24
N THR A 118 3.68 -9.08 13.89
CA THR A 118 3.46 -7.65 13.59
C THR A 118 3.78 -7.32 12.12
N ARG A 119 4.82 -7.95 11.55
CA ARG A 119 5.18 -7.74 10.13
C ARG A 119 4.09 -8.27 9.21
N ILE A 120 3.62 -9.49 9.47
CA ILE A 120 2.54 -10.13 8.72
C ILE A 120 1.29 -9.27 8.78
N GLU A 121 0.89 -8.80 9.97
CA GLU A 121 -0.30 -7.96 10.14
C GLU A 121 -0.18 -6.60 9.41
N ILE A 122 0.99 -5.95 9.43
CA ILE A 122 1.18 -4.68 8.69
C ILE A 122 1.12 -4.92 7.17
N TRP A 123 1.74 -5.97 6.65
CA TRP A 123 1.67 -6.28 5.22
C TRP A 123 0.29 -6.72 4.77
N SER A 124 -0.40 -7.50 5.58
CA SER A 124 -1.81 -7.86 5.41
C SER A 124 -2.68 -6.59 5.27
N LEU A 125 -2.49 -5.60 6.15
CA LEU A 125 -3.15 -4.29 6.03
C LEU A 125 -2.80 -3.54 4.73
N ILE A 126 -1.52 -3.50 4.34
CA ILE A 126 -1.10 -2.81 3.11
C ILE A 126 -1.74 -3.47 1.88
N ILE A 127 -1.73 -4.80 1.81
CA ILE A 127 -2.31 -5.58 0.71
C ILE A 127 -3.82 -5.38 0.65
N ASP A 128 -4.54 -5.52 1.77
CA ASP A 128 -5.98 -5.28 1.83
C ASP A 128 -6.35 -3.89 1.29
N ARG A 129 -5.61 -2.86 1.70
CA ARG A 129 -5.87 -1.47 1.26
C ARG A 129 -5.53 -1.23 -0.21
N LEU A 130 -4.52 -1.91 -0.76
CA LEU A 130 -4.23 -1.90 -2.18
C LEU A 130 -5.38 -2.53 -2.98
N LEU A 131 -5.86 -3.70 -2.56
CA LEU A 131 -6.95 -4.40 -3.23
C LEU A 131 -8.26 -3.61 -3.19
N GLN A 132 -8.55 -2.93 -2.09
CA GLN A 132 -9.71 -2.04 -1.99
C GLN A 132 -9.61 -0.83 -2.92
N LEU A 133 -8.40 -0.28 -3.14
CA LEU A 133 -8.20 0.80 -4.10
C LEU A 133 -8.43 0.31 -5.54
N ASP A 134 -7.85 -0.82 -5.89
CA ASP A 134 -7.99 -1.45 -7.22
C ASP A 134 -9.46 -1.82 -7.51
N ALA A 135 -10.15 -2.45 -6.56
CA ALA A 135 -11.57 -2.77 -6.66
C ALA A 135 -12.43 -1.51 -6.84
N ALA A 136 -12.16 -0.45 -6.07
CA ALA A 136 -12.90 0.80 -6.21
C ALA A 136 -12.70 1.47 -7.59
N ILE A 137 -11.54 1.29 -8.22
CA ILE A 137 -11.27 1.81 -9.57
C ILE A 137 -11.98 0.97 -10.62
N THR A 138 -11.97 -0.35 -10.46
CA THR A 138 -12.69 -1.28 -11.35
C THR A 138 -14.20 -1.01 -11.32
N ASP A 139 -14.78 -0.86 -10.12
CA ASP A 139 -16.20 -0.55 -9.96
C ASP A 139 -16.58 0.77 -10.66
N LEU A 140 -15.70 1.78 -10.62
CA LEU A 140 -15.92 3.05 -11.31
C LEU A 140 -15.94 2.89 -12.83
N HIS A 141 -15.02 2.11 -13.39
CA HIS A 141 -14.98 1.80 -14.81
C HIS A 141 -16.19 0.99 -15.28
N ASP A 142 -16.63 0.02 -14.47
CA ASP A 142 -17.81 -0.78 -14.77
C ASP A 142 -19.08 0.08 -14.80
N GLU A 143 -19.24 1.00 -13.83
CA GLU A 143 -20.36 1.93 -13.81
C GLU A 143 -20.34 2.92 -14.99
N GLU A 144 -19.17 3.47 -15.35
CA GLU A 144 -19.03 4.33 -16.52
C GLU A 144 -19.39 3.59 -17.82
N SER A 145 -18.93 2.35 -17.96
CA SER A 145 -19.25 1.47 -19.09
C SER A 145 -20.76 1.21 -19.20
N ARG A 146 -21.43 0.95 -18.06
CA ARG A 146 -22.90 0.73 -18.03
C ARG A 146 -23.67 1.99 -18.42
N LEU A 147 -23.26 3.16 -17.95
CA LEU A 147 -23.89 4.44 -18.29
C LEU A 147 -23.71 4.80 -19.77
N SER A 148 -22.55 4.51 -20.35
CA SER A 148 -22.29 4.72 -21.78
C SER A 148 -23.21 3.87 -22.67
N PHE A 149 -23.51 2.64 -22.24
CA PHE A 149 -24.41 1.74 -22.97
C PHE A 149 -25.86 2.23 -22.97
N CYS A 150 -26.35 2.74 -21.83
CA CYS A 150 -27.72 3.28 -21.71
C CYS A 150 -27.94 4.55 -22.54
N ASN A 151 -26.91 5.39 -22.69
CA ASN A 151 -27.02 6.62 -23.47
C ASN A 151 -27.11 6.35 -24.98
N ASN A 152 -26.45 5.29 -25.46
CA ASN A 152 -26.47 4.92 -26.88
C ASN A 152 -27.81 4.29 -27.34
N THR A 153 -28.68 3.87 -26.41
CA THR A 153 -29.99 3.29 -26.75
C THR A 153 -31.12 4.33 -26.92
N ASN A 154 -30.90 5.59 -26.55
CA ASN A 154 -31.95 6.62 -26.63
C ASN A 154 -32.05 7.30 -28.02
N ASP A 155 -31.11 7.05 -28.94
CA ASP A 155 -31.15 7.63 -30.30
C ASP A 155 -31.94 6.79 -31.33
N SER A 156 -32.51 5.65 -30.93
CA SER A 156 -33.29 4.78 -31.84
C SER A 156 -34.79 4.71 -31.57
N SER A 157 -35.34 5.54 -30.66
CA SER A 157 -36.78 5.55 -30.38
C SER A 157 -37.34 6.95 -30.12
N ASN A 158 -37.23 7.84 -31.11
CA ASN A 158 -38.07 9.04 -31.18
C ASN A 158 -38.58 9.25 -32.61
N ASN A 159 -39.65 8.52 -32.94
CA ASN A 159 -40.57 8.92 -34.00
C ASN A 159 -42.01 8.84 -33.47
N CYS A 160 -42.76 9.91 -33.73
CA CYS A 160 -44.19 10.11 -33.50
C CYS A 160 -44.60 10.60 -32.09
N PHE A 161 -44.56 11.92 -31.87
CA PHE A 161 -45.75 12.78 -31.68
C PHE A 161 -45.32 14.27 -31.69
N PRO A 162 -46.00 15.18 -32.41
CA PRO A 162 -45.64 16.59 -32.44
C PRO A 162 -46.17 17.31 -31.18
N SER A 163 -45.27 17.97 -30.46
CA SER A 163 -45.61 18.96 -29.43
C SER A 163 -45.72 20.35 -30.05
N PRO A 164 -46.73 21.18 -29.71
CA PRO A 164 -46.67 22.60 -30.00
C PRO A 164 -46.15 23.37 -28.77
N ALA A 165 -45.09 24.14 -29.03
CA ALA A 165 -44.72 25.40 -28.39
C ALA A 165 -44.64 25.45 -26.85
N ASN A 166 -43.43 25.58 -26.33
CA ASN A 166 -43.06 26.79 -25.59
C ASN A 166 -41.54 26.92 -25.48
N ASP A 167 -41.08 28.09 -25.90
CA ASP A 167 -39.71 28.57 -25.85
C ASP A 167 -39.14 28.56 -24.43
N SER A 168 -37.97 27.94 -24.26
CA SER A 168 -36.96 28.41 -23.32
C SER A 168 -35.59 28.05 -23.87
N ASN A 169 -34.88 29.08 -24.33
CA ASN A 169 -33.50 29.01 -24.75
C ASN A 169 -32.63 28.35 -23.67
N ILE A 170 -32.09 27.16 -23.96
CA ILE A 170 -30.77 26.77 -23.50
C ILE A 170 -30.01 26.34 -24.74
N ILE A 171 -29.22 27.26 -25.27
CA ILE A 171 -28.20 26.98 -26.27
C ILE A 171 -27.18 26.09 -25.57
N ILE A 172 -27.28 24.77 -25.77
CA ILE A 172 -26.15 23.86 -25.51
C ILE A 172 -25.24 24.04 -26.72
N GLU A 173 -24.36 25.04 -26.64
CA GLU A 173 -23.22 25.12 -27.53
C GLU A 173 -22.34 23.91 -27.25
N SER A 174 -22.39 22.96 -28.19
CA SER A 174 -21.51 21.82 -28.30
C SER A 174 -20.06 22.31 -28.46
N ILE A 175 -19.39 22.54 -27.34
CA ILE A 175 -17.93 22.63 -27.31
C ILE A 175 -17.42 21.19 -27.46
N VAL A 176 -17.05 20.84 -28.70
CA VAL A 176 -16.14 19.75 -29.01
C VAL A 176 -14.78 20.18 -28.50
N GLU A 177 -14.57 20.06 -27.19
CA GLU A 177 -13.24 20.11 -26.61
C GLU A 177 -12.63 18.73 -26.81
N GLU A 178 -11.54 18.68 -27.59
CA GLU A 178 -10.58 17.57 -27.55
C GLU A 178 -10.19 17.33 -26.10
N LYS A 179 -10.86 16.39 -25.43
CA LYS A 179 -10.46 15.88 -24.12
C LYS A 179 -9.11 15.20 -24.31
N GLN A 180 -8.04 15.93 -24.00
CA GLN A 180 -6.82 15.35 -23.46
C GLN A 180 -7.21 14.25 -22.45
N PRO A 181 -6.54 13.09 -22.41
CA PRO A 181 -6.90 12.04 -21.46
C PRO A 181 -6.78 12.64 -20.06
N ILE A 182 -7.92 12.89 -19.41
CA ILE A 182 -7.95 13.31 -18.02
C ILE A 182 -7.52 12.06 -17.25
N GLU A 183 -6.23 11.93 -16.97
CA GLU A 183 -5.72 10.86 -16.12
C GLU A 183 -6.52 10.85 -14.82
N ASN A 184 -7.15 9.72 -14.53
CA ASN A 184 -7.97 9.59 -13.34
C ASN A 184 -7.05 9.60 -12.12
N PRO A 185 -7.20 10.53 -11.17
CA PRO A 185 -6.28 10.66 -10.04
C PRO A 185 -6.26 9.43 -9.13
N MET A 186 -7.28 8.56 -9.20
CA MET A 186 -7.27 7.27 -8.50
C MET A 186 -6.39 6.23 -9.19
N GLU A 187 -6.34 6.21 -10.52
CA GLU A 187 -5.45 5.31 -11.29
C GLU A 187 -3.99 5.68 -11.08
N THR A 188 -3.62 6.96 -11.22
CA THR A 188 -2.25 7.41 -10.92
C THR A 188 -1.83 7.05 -9.50
N LYS A 189 -2.75 7.17 -8.53
CA LYS A 189 -2.50 6.76 -7.14
C LYS A 189 -2.31 5.25 -7.00
N LEU A 190 -3.05 4.43 -7.74
CA LEU A 190 -2.88 2.98 -7.76
C LEU A 190 -1.51 2.61 -8.35
N ASP A 191 -1.13 3.23 -9.47
CA ASP A 191 0.17 3.02 -10.12
C ASP A 191 1.31 3.37 -9.16
N GLN A 192 1.23 4.51 -8.49
CA GLN A 192 2.20 4.92 -7.48
C GLN A 192 2.24 3.97 -6.27
N PHE A 193 1.10 3.46 -5.81
CA PHE A 193 1.06 2.47 -4.72
C PHE A 193 1.71 1.15 -5.15
N VAL A 194 1.35 0.62 -6.32
CA VAL A 194 1.97 -0.59 -6.89
C VAL A 194 3.48 -0.40 -7.06
N ALA A 195 3.91 0.75 -7.60
CA ALA A 195 5.32 1.07 -7.79
C ALA A 195 6.13 1.05 -6.47
N LEU A 196 5.58 1.58 -5.37
CA LEU A 196 6.23 1.51 -4.05
C LEU A 196 6.49 0.06 -3.62
N ILE A 197 5.49 -0.82 -3.81
CA ILE A 197 5.62 -2.22 -3.43
C ILE A 197 6.62 -2.95 -4.33
N LEU A 198 6.54 -2.75 -5.66
CA LEU A 198 7.46 -3.37 -6.61
C LEU A 198 8.91 -2.95 -6.35
N LEU A 199 9.14 -1.68 -6.02
CA LEU A 199 10.46 -1.16 -5.68
C LEU A 199 11.00 -1.78 -4.39
N PHE A 200 10.17 -1.84 -3.34
CA PHE A 200 10.54 -2.50 -2.09
C PHE A 200 10.90 -3.97 -2.32
N VAL A 201 10.04 -4.70 -3.02
CA VAL A 201 10.25 -6.11 -3.31
C VAL A 201 11.50 -6.34 -4.16
N GLY A 202 11.70 -5.54 -5.21
CA GLY A 202 12.83 -5.72 -6.12
C GLY A 202 14.18 -5.36 -5.49
N THR A 203 14.22 -4.37 -4.59
CA THR A 203 15.44 -4.07 -3.80
C THR A 203 15.80 -5.19 -2.84
N LYS A 204 14.80 -5.85 -2.21
CA LYS A 204 15.02 -7.01 -1.35
C LYS A 204 15.28 -8.31 -2.11
N GLY A 205 14.77 -8.44 -3.33
CA GLY A 205 15.00 -9.56 -4.22
C GLY A 205 16.36 -9.53 -4.94
N GLY A 206 17.18 -8.51 -4.72
CA GLY A 206 18.57 -8.44 -5.22
C GLY A 206 18.72 -8.27 -6.73
N LYS A 207 17.64 -8.03 -7.47
CA LYS A 207 17.64 -7.95 -8.95
C LYS A 207 17.50 -6.54 -9.52
N LEU A 208 17.02 -5.57 -8.75
CA LEU A 208 17.02 -4.18 -9.20
C LEU A 208 18.43 -3.61 -9.04
N ALA A 209 19.14 -3.46 -10.16
CA ALA A 209 20.36 -2.67 -10.20
C ALA A 209 20.04 -1.22 -9.81
N GLU A 210 20.96 -0.58 -9.11
CA GLU A 210 20.86 0.82 -8.70
C GLU A 210 20.55 1.74 -9.89
N GLU A 211 21.01 1.37 -11.09
CA GLU A 211 20.69 2.05 -12.36
C GLU A 211 19.20 2.02 -12.72
N VAL A 212 18.51 0.88 -12.55
CA VAL A 212 17.08 0.74 -12.86
C VAL A 212 16.24 1.53 -11.86
N ILE A 213 16.66 1.52 -10.60
CA ILE A 213 16.07 2.35 -9.55
C ILE A 213 16.14 3.83 -9.93
N GLN A 214 17.32 4.29 -10.35
CA GLN A 214 17.49 5.68 -10.79
C GLN A 214 16.68 5.99 -12.05
N GLN A 215 16.52 5.04 -12.98
CA GLN A 215 15.65 5.23 -14.13
C GLN A 215 14.17 5.36 -13.76
N ILE A 216 13.68 4.58 -12.79
CA ILE A 216 12.29 4.70 -12.29
C ILE A 216 12.11 6.07 -11.64
N ILE A 217 13.04 6.46 -10.76
CA ILE A 217 13.01 7.76 -10.10
C ILE A 217 13.04 8.91 -11.11
N ASN A 218 13.92 8.85 -12.11
CA ASN A 218 14.07 9.90 -13.11
C ASN A 218 12.91 9.99 -14.11
N LYS A 219 12.13 8.91 -14.27
CA LYS A 219 10.92 8.90 -15.11
C LYS A 219 9.72 9.52 -14.41
N GLU A 220 9.70 9.53 -13.09
CA GLU A 220 8.62 10.15 -12.34
C GLU A 220 8.71 11.68 -12.41
N THR A 221 7.61 12.32 -12.75
CA THR A 221 7.54 13.79 -12.82
C THR A 221 7.13 14.43 -11.50
N ASP A 222 6.52 13.67 -10.59
CA ASP A 222 6.12 14.15 -9.26
C ASP A 222 7.29 14.07 -8.27
N LYS A 223 7.84 15.25 -7.95
CA LYS A 223 8.91 15.43 -6.96
C LYS A 223 8.56 14.89 -5.57
N ASN A 224 7.27 14.90 -5.20
CA ASN A 224 6.84 14.36 -3.91
C ASN A 224 6.95 12.84 -3.90
N PHE A 225 6.54 12.18 -4.98
CA PHE A 225 6.65 10.73 -5.11
C PHE A 225 8.12 10.28 -5.22
N GLU A 226 8.95 11.00 -5.98
CA GLU A 226 10.41 10.78 -6.00
C GLU A 226 11.00 10.80 -4.58
N GLY A 227 10.61 11.76 -3.75
CA GLY A 227 11.05 11.85 -2.35
C GLY A 227 10.68 10.60 -1.55
N LEU A 228 9.48 10.04 -1.77
CA LEU A 228 9.05 8.78 -1.14
C LEU A 228 9.86 7.58 -1.62
N LEU A 229 10.14 7.48 -2.93
CA LEU A 229 10.95 6.38 -3.49
C LEU A 229 12.36 6.41 -2.91
N ARG A 230 13.00 7.59 -2.85
CA ARG A 230 14.32 7.76 -2.23
C ARG A 230 14.29 7.43 -0.75
N PHE A 231 13.27 7.90 -0.04
CA PHE A 231 13.09 7.58 1.38
C PHE A 231 12.95 6.06 1.57
N LEU A 232 12.14 5.36 0.79
CA LEU A 232 11.97 3.91 0.91
C LEU A 232 13.30 3.14 0.74
N ILE A 233 14.16 3.61 -0.16
CA ILE A 233 15.45 2.97 -0.47
C ILE A 233 16.55 3.34 0.52
N SER A 234 16.44 4.50 1.18
CA SER A 234 17.46 4.98 2.11
C SER A 234 17.72 3.90 3.18
N LYS A 235 18.92 3.33 3.19
CA LYS A 235 19.34 2.42 4.25
C LYS A 235 19.32 3.19 5.57
N ASN A 236 18.73 2.60 6.61
CA ASN A 236 18.81 3.18 7.94
C ASN A 236 20.21 2.94 8.50
N GLU A 237 20.96 4.00 8.80
CA GLU A 237 22.30 3.93 9.40
C GLU A 237 22.34 3.12 10.71
N GLU A 238 21.20 3.01 11.42
CA GLU A 238 21.07 2.20 12.65
C GLU A 238 21.01 0.67 12.39
N GLU A 239 20.73 0.20 11.17
CA GLU A 239 20.77 -1.25 10.82
C GLU A 239 22.20 -1.81 10.80
N GLU A 240 23.19 -1.00 10.42
CA GLU A 240 24.60 -1.44 10.44
C GLU A 240 25.13 -1.58 11.88
N ILE A 241 24.69 -0.70 12.79
CA ILE A 241 25.11 -0.70 14.20
C ILE A 241 24.48 -1.88 14.97
N ASN A 242 23.21 -2.20 14.71
CA ASN A 242 22.53 -3.31 15.37
C ASN A 242 22.93 -4.70 14.84
N ASN A 243 23.36 -4.81 13.58
CA ASN A 243 23.83 -6.08 13.03
C ASN A 243 25.21 -6.50 13.57
N GLN A 244 26.07 -5.54 13.93
CA GLN A 244 27.37 -5.87 14.55
C GLN A 244 27.23 -6.40 16.00
N ASN A 245 26.21 -5.98 16.74
CA ASN A 245 26.03 -6.35 18.15
C ASN A 245 25.23 -7.64 18.39
N ASN A 246 24.52 -8.17 17.38
CA ASN A 246 23.58 -9.29 17.54
C ASN A 246 24.16 -10.71 17.30
N ASN A 247 25.47 -10.85 17.11
CA ASN A 247 26.14 -12.12 16.75
C ASN A 247 26.12 -13.25 17.81
N LYS A 248 25.24 -13.23 18.82
CA LYS A 248 25.21 -14.27 19.89
C LYS A 248 23.86 -14.88 20.25
N ARG A 249 22.76 -14.52 19.58
CA ARG A 249 21.48 -15.23 19.77
C ARG A 249 21.02 -15.78 18.42
N LYS A 250 20.89 -17.11 18.32
CA LYS A 250 20.27 -17.80 17.18
C LYS A 250 18.83 -17.28 17.04
N LYS A 251 18.61 -16.18 16.31
CA LYS A 251 17.28 -15.70 15.94
C LYS A 251 16.71 -16.71 14.93
N LYS A 252 15.46 -17.15 15.15
CA LYS A 252 14.70 -17.88 14.13
C LYS A 252 14.76 -17.07 12.83
N PRO A 253 15.06 -17.68 11.67
CA PRO A 253 15.02 -16.95 10.41
C PRO A 253 13.59 -16.46 10.21
N PHE A 254 13.43 -15.15 10.03
CA PHE A 254 12.15 -14.57 9.66
C PHE A 254 11.64 -15.17 8.34
N CYS A 255 10.33 -15.21 8.16
CA CYS A 255 9.73 -15.54 6.87
C CYS A 255 10.35 -14.67 5.77
N THR A 256 10.61 -15.32 4.63
CA THR A 256 11.15 -14.62 3.46
C THR A 256 10.11 -13.64 2.93
N ILE A 257 10.55 -12.61 2.19
CA ILE A 257 9.62 -11.66 1.58
C ILE A 257 8.59 -12.36 0.68
N PHE A 258 9.00 -13.41 -0.02
CA PHE A 258 8.11 -14.20 -0.84
C PHE A 258 7.05 -14.94 0.00
N GLN A 259 7.46 -15.58 1.10
CA GLN A 259 6.51 -16.27 1.99
C GLN A 259 5.46 -15.32 2.57
N LEU A 260 5.89 -14.13 2.99
CA LEU A 260 5.01 -13.07 3.49
C LEU A 260 3.96 -12.65 2.45
N PHE A 261 4.39 -12.46 1.21
CA PHE A 261 3.48 -12.12 0.12
C PHE A 261 2.61 -13.31 -0.32
N LEU A 262 3.09 -14.55 -0.20
CA LEU A 262 2.31 -15.75 -0.47
C LEU A 262 1.17 -15.92 0.54
N GLU A 263 1.43 -15.65 1.82
CA GLU A 263 0.39 -15.61 2.87
C GLU A 263 -0.65 -14.52 2.58
N GLY A 264 -0.19 -13.30 2.24
CA GLY A 264 -1.10 -12.22 1.86
C GLY A 264 -1.90 -12.52 0.58
N PHE A 265 -1.34 -13.28 -0.35
CA PHE A 265 -2.04 -13.75 -1.54
C PHE A 265 -3.17 -14.72 -1.19
N ASP A 266 -2.88 -15.68 -0.31
CA ASP A 266 -3.83 -16.69 0.12
C ASP A 266 -5.01 -16.09 0.90
N GLU A 267 -4.71 -15.15 1.79
CA GLU A 267 -5.69 -14.50 2.67
C GLU A 267 -6.57 -13.50 1.88
N HIS A 268 -5.95 -12.62 1.09
CA HIS A 268 -6.65 -11.47 0.51
C HIS A 268 -6.90 -11.58 -0.99
N VAL A 269 -5.89 -11.97 -1.78
CA VAL A 269 -5.98 -11.87 -3.25
C VAL A 269 -6.88 -12.95 -3.82
N LEU A 270 -6.76 -14.20 -3.34
CA LEU A 270 -7.58 -15.30 -3.84
C LEU A 270 -9.06 -15.13 -3.48
N THR A 271 -9.40 -14.30 -2.51
CA THR A 271 -10.78 -14.04 -2.08
C THR A 271 -11.34 -12.72 -2.62
N ALA A 272 -10.48 -11.85 -3.16
CA ALA A 272 -10.87 -10.58 -3.73
C ALA A 272 -11.65 -10.72 -5.05
N THR A 273 -12.47 -9.70 -5.34
CA THR A 273 -13.27 -9.58 -6.56
C THR A 273 -13.07 -8.18 -7.14
N GLY A 274 -13.11 -8.06 -8.47
CA GLY A 274 -12.98 -6.76 -9.14
C GLY A 274 -11.56 -6.17 -9.06
N VAL A 275 -10.53 -7.01 -8.94
CA VAL A 275 -9.14 -6.55 -8.82
C VAL A 275 -8.40 -6.90 -10.11
N HIS A 276 -7.73 -5.91 -10.73
CA HIS A 276 -7.07 -6.09 -12.02
C HIS A 276 -5.56 -5.87 -11.98
N SER A 277 -5.08 -4.89 -11.23
CA SER A 277 -3.69 -4.42 -11.31
C SER A 277 -2.82 -4.96 -10.18
N ALA A 278 -3.35 -5.01 -8.95
CA ALA A 278 -2.63 -5.48 -7.78
C ALA A 278 -2.06 -6.91 -7.92
N PRO A 279 -2.74 -7.89 -8.58
CA PRO A 279 -2.21 -9.24 -8.71
C PRO A 279 -0.90 -9.32 -9.51
N PHE A 280 -0.60 -8.32 -10.36
CA PHE A 280 0.67 -8.27 -11.09
C PHE A 280 1.90 -8.15 -10.17
N ILE A 281 1.72 -7.72 -8.92
CA ILE A 281 2.79 -7.75 -7.91
C ILE A 281 3.31 -9.19 -7.70
N TRP A 282 2.43 -10.18 -7.73
CA TRP A 282 2.81 -11.58 -7.59
C TRP A 282 3.44 -12.14 -8.86
N PHE A 283 2.99 -11.70 -10.04
CA PHE A 283 3.69 -11.98 -11.30
C PHE A 283 5.13 -11.46 -11.28
N TYR A 284 5.33 -10.24 -10.76
CA TYR A 284 6.65 -9.68 -10.61
C TYR A 284 7.50 -10.45 -9.59
N LEU A 285 6.97 -10.76 -8.40
CA LEU A 285 7.65 -11.57 -7.38
C LEU A 285 8.14 -12.92 -7.90
N CYS A 286 7.33 -13.59 -8.72
CA CYS A 286 7.68 -14.87 -9.32
C CYS A 286 8.76 -14.71 -10.40
N SER A 287 8.77 -13.60 -11.15
CA SER A 287 9.85 -13.29 -12.10
C SER A 287 11.22 -13.08 -11.42
N LEU A 288 11.23 -12.77 -10.13
CA LEU A 288 12.47 -12.52 -9.39
C LEU A 288 13.26 -13.80 -9.08
N SER A 289 12.64 -14.97 -9.06
CA SER A 289 13.36 -16.23 -8.85
C SER A 289 12.55 -17.39 -9.37
N ASN A 290 13.20 -18.34 -10.04
CA ASN A 290 12.53 -19.57 -10.47
C ASN A 290 11.98 -20.35 -9.25
N GLU A 291 12.67 -20.30 -8.11
CA GLU A 291 12.18 -20.89 -6.86
C GLU A 291 10.87 -20.26 -6.38
N ASN A 292 10.72 -18.94 -6.49
CA ASN A 292 9.48 -18.24 -6.13
C ASN A 292 8.35 -18.64 -7.08
N CYS A 293 8.63 -18.68 -8.39
CA CYS A 293 7.67 -19.11 -9.39
C CYS A 293 7.18 -20.53 -9.12
N GLN A 294 8.11 -21.49 -8.92
CA GLN A 294 7.76 -22.88 -8.64
C GLN A 294 6.89 -22.99 -7.37
N LYS A 295 7.28 -22.33 -6.28
CA LYS A 295 6.47 -22.33 -5.03
C LYS A 295 5.07 -21.75 -5.24
N MET A 296 4.93 -20.69 -6.04
CA MET A 296 3.62 -20.10 -6.35
C MET A 296 2.75 -21.09 -7.14
N LEU A 297 3.30 -21.72 -8.18
CA LEU A 297 2.56 -22.68 -9.01
C LEU A 297 2.14 -23.92 -8.20
N GLU A 298 3.04 -24.46 -7.37
CA GLU A 298 2.75 -25.56 -6.45
C GLU A 298 1.64 -25.16 -5.45
N PHE A 299 1.76 -23.99 -4.84
CA PHE A 299 0.75 -23.47 -3.92
C PHE A 299 -0.63 -23.36 -4.59
N LEU A 300 -0.71 -22.72 -5.77
CA LEU A 300 -1.96 -22.59 -6.52
C LEU A 300 -2.56 -23.95 -6.86
N TRP A 301 -1.73 -24.89 -7.31
CA TRP A 301 -2.16 -26.25 -7.62
C TRP A 301 -2.72 -26.99 -6.40
N GLU A 302 -2.08 -26.86 -5.25
CA GLU A 302 -2.56 -27.47 -4.00
C GLU A 302 -3.88 -26.84 -3.53
N VAL A 303 -4.06 -25.52 -3.66
CA VAL A 303 -5.34 -24.85 -3.38
C VAL A 303 -6.45 -25.39 -4.28
N ILE A 304 -6.17 -25.64 -5.56
CA ILE A 304 -7.15 -26.19 -6.51
C ILE A 304 -7.53 -27.63 -6.14
N ARG A 305 -6.55 -28.45 -5.75
CA ARG A 305 -6.76 -29.87 -5.42
C ARG A 305 -7.38 -30.12 -4.07
N THR A 306 -7.25 -29.18 -3.14
CA THR A 306 -7.77 -29.32 -1.78
C THR A 306 -9.30 -29.38 -1.84
N PRO A 307 -9.94 -30.42 -1.25
CA PRO A 307 -11.38 -30.55 -1.27
C PRO A 307 -12.03 -29.34 -0.58
N ILE A 308 -12.97 -28.72 -1.28
CA ILE A 308 -13.58 -27.44 -0.91
C ILE A 308 -14.50 -27.61 0.30
N GLU A 309 -14.22 -26.90 1.39
CA GLU A 309 -15.21 -26.65 2.46
C GLU A 309 -16.33 -25.73 1.93
N TYR A 310 -17.54 -25.81 2.49
CA TYR A 310 -18.69 -25.00 2.05
C TYR A 310 -18.31 -23.51 1.94
N GLY A 311 -18.35 -22.97 0.71
CA GLY A 311 -18.00 -21.57 0.42
C GLY A 311 -16.61 -21.32 -0.16
N GLY A 312 -15.70 -22.30 -0.12
CA GLY A 312 -14.31 -22.17 -0.62
C GLY A 312 -14.14 -22.26 -2.14
N TRP A 313 -15.22 -22.49 -2.90
CA TRP A 313 -15.14 -22.74 -4.35
C TRP A 313 -14.62 -21.52 -5.13
N ARG A 314 -14.92 -20.30 -4.68
CA ARG A 314 -14.40 -19.05 -5.29
C ARG A 314 -12.89 -18.97 -5.18
N LYS A 315 -12.33 -19.31 -4.01
CA LYS A 315 -10.89 -19.32 -3.77
C LYS A 315 -10.19 -20.30 -4.73
N SER A 316 -10.74 -21.51 -4.88
CA SER A 316 -10.24 -22.53 -5.81
C SER A 316 -10.35 -22.08 -7.29
N GLN A 317 -11.49 -21.46 -7.68
CA GLN A 317 -11.66 -20.91 -9.02
C GLN A 317 -10.68 -19.77 -9.32
N ASN A 318 -10.49 -18.85 -8.38
CA ASN A 318 -9.53 -17.76 -8.52
C ASN A 318 -8.11 -18.32 -8.61
N ALA A 319 -7.75 -19.33 -7.79
CA ALA A 319 -6.47 -20.01 -7.88
C ALA A 319 -6.24 -20.65 -9.26
N ALA A 320 -7.25 -21.33 -9.82
CA ALA A 320 -7.18 -21.88 -11.18
C ALA A 320 -7.01 -20.78 -12.24
N THR A 321 -7.72 -19.66 -12.08
CA THR A 321 -7.62 -18.51 -13.00
C THR A 321 -6.22 -17.90 -12.95
N PHE A 322 -5.65 -17.72 -11.76
CA PHE A 322 -4.27 -17.24 -11.60
C PHE A 322 -3.27 -18.22 -12.18
N LEU A 323 -3.41 -19.52 -11.91
CA LEU A 323 -2.52 -20.56 -12.44
C LEU A 323 -2.49 -20.52 -13.98
N CYS A 324 -3.66 -20.49 -14.62
CA CYS A 324 -3.77 -20.31 -16.07
C CYS A 324 -3.15 -18.99 -16.55
N GLY A 325 -3.35 -17.90 -15.79
CA GLY A 325 -2.75 -16.60 -16.09
C GLY A 325 -1.22 -16.63 -16.07
N PHE A 326 -0.62 -17.29 -15.07
CA PHE A 326 0.82 -17.51 -15.00
C PHE A 326 1.31 -18.31 -16.22
N LEU A 327 0.71 -19.48 -16.47
CA LEU A 327 1.14 -20.34 -17.58
C LEU A 327 0.97 -19.68 -18.97
N ALA A 328 -0.04 -18.82 -19.14
CA ALA A 328 -0.31 -18.19 -20.43
C ALA A 328 0.46 -16.88 -20.67
N ARG A 329 0.81 -16.12 -19.61
CA ARG A 329 1.35 -14.75 -19.73
C ARG A 329 2.75 -14.56 -19.18
N ALA A 330 3.22 -15.42 -18.28
CA ALA A 330 4.56 -15.28 -17.72
C ALA A 330 5.59 -15.74 -18.74
N ASN A 331 6.36 -14.79 -19.28
CA ASN A 331 7.43 -15.05 -20.25
C ASN A 331 8.68 -15.73 -19.65
N TYR A 332 8.67 -15.98 -18.34
CA TYR A 332 9.75 -16.64 -17.58
C TYR A 332 9.40 -18.07 -17.18
N ILE A 333 8.25 -18.58 -17.61
CA ILE A 333 7.87 -19.99 -17.43
C ILE A 333 8.10 -20.71 -18.75
N ASP A 334 9.04 -21.64 -18.75
CA ASP A 334 9.25 -22.55 -19.88
C ASP A 334 8.31 -23.75 -19.74
N LEU A 335 7.51 -24.00 -20.79
CA LEU A 335 6.56 -25.12 -20.89
C LEU A 335 7.13 -26.32 -21.68
N GLU A 336 8.45 -26.38 -21.84
CA GLU A 336 9.15 -27.38 -22.65
C GLU A 336 9.05 -28.81 -22.11
#